data_AF-A0A3D1UCB6-F1
#
_entry.id   AF-A0A3D1UCB6-F1
#
_cell.length_a   1.000
_cell.length_b   1.000
_cell.length_c   1.000
_cell.angle_alpha   90.00
_cell.angle_beta   90.00
_cell.angle_gamma   90.00
#
_symmetry.space_group_name_H-M   'P 1'
#
loop_
_entity.id
_entity.type
_entity.pdbx_description
1 polymer ?
#
loop_
_entity_poly.entity_id
_entity_poly.type
_entity_poly.pdbx_seq_one_letter_code
_entity_poly.pdbx_strand_id
1 'polypeptide(L)'
;MMKKTHFIFWRVVPGVASAAVLVLGLFFFFRAKPPKTVPDLHHYKSLRTLSVALILAEKPDAVSVCFADEGAESLRDAFAPTGLTLTNATYEGHCSVVVFSNTPREWSRLTSRVADSGILVRVIDAQNLKRDAFRNILSDFPFRSFHLWMPGEYDWLLIGRERPCKLKLEALFDLFADDRLFESLAAAGLSDPADLFASYAGTWEELKDAFAVESTGTVLPENFVTRDIPAIPWLSDDGIEPDILEDFRREARSRQVVRRLVLKGCMSARRGDEDGALDAWSAAWRRNPGDSMLLERLYRLAVNARAFTKVGNLRGAAKCYETMIAIRPTDIPVLKAYAECLIALGQRPLAEKVLERAQTLAFPGRE
;
A
#
# COMPACT_ATOMS: atom_id res chain seq x y z
N MET A 1 3.71 87.70 19.83
CA MET A 1 4.46 88.41 18.77
C MET A 1 4.66 87.46 17.60
N MET A 2 4.15 87.86 16.41
CA MET A 2 4.47 87.42 15.02
C MET A 2 4.33 85.92 14.67
N LYS A 3 3.66 85.45 13.61
CA LYS A 3 2.79 85.91 12.49
C LYS A 3 2.01 84.63 12.04
N LYS A 4 0.68 84.64 11.81
CA LYS A 4 -0.01 84.65 10.47
C LYS A 4 0.62 83.68 9.44
N THR A 5 -0.07 82.79 8.69
CA THR A 5 -1.34 82.99 7.95
C THR A 5 -1.84 81.69 7.24
N HIS A 6 -3.17 81.61 7.07
CA HIS A 6 -4.00 81.03 5.96
C HIS A 6 -4.14 79.53 5.62
N PHE A 7 -5.38 79.05 5.88
CA PHE A 7 -6.30 78.23 5.08
C PHE A 7 -6.02 78.09 3.57
N ILE A 8 -6.39 76.92 2.99
CA ILE A 8 -7.31 76.76 1.84
C ILE A 8 -7.77 75.29 1.70
N PHE A 9 -9.04 75.13 1.33
CA PHE A 9 -9.82 73.90 1.11
C PHE A 9 -10.12 73.77 -0.40
N TRP A 10 -9.97 72.59 -1.02
CA TRP A 10 -10.56 72.19 -2.33
C TRP A 10 -10.71 70.65 -2.30
N ARG A 11 -11.91 70.03 -2.26
CA ARG A 11 -12.94 69.73 -3.30
C ARG A 11 -12.48 68.92 -4.54
N VAL A 12 -12.95 67.65 -4.59
CA VAL A 12 -13.57 66.84 -5.70
C VAL A 12 -12.70 66.57 -6.96
N VAL A 13 -12.53 65.34 -7.47
CA VAL A 13 -13.41 64.59 -8.42
C VAL A 13 -12.96 63.11 -8.59
N PRO A 14 -13.88 62.15 -8.86
CA PRO A 14 -13.66 60.71 -9.15
C PRO A 14 -13.60 60.34 -10.66
N GLY A 15 -13.08 59.15 -11.02
CA GLY A 15 -13.16 58.54 -12.37
C GLY A 15 -12.05 57.52 -12.65
N VAL A 16 -12.27 56.19 -12.65
CA VAL A 16 -12.75 55.28 -13.73
C VAL A 16 -11.70 54.89 -14.80
N ALA A 17 -11.62 53.57 -15.04
CA ALA A 17 -11.11 52.81 -16.21
C ALA A 17 -9.61 52.41 -16.27
N SER A 18 -9.32 51.11 -16.12
CA SER A 18 -9.23 50.20 -17.27
C SER A 18 -8.87 48.76 -16.87
N ALA A 19 -9.53 47.83 -17.54
CA ALA A 19 -9.41 46.39 -17.40
C ALA A 19 -8.29 45.79 -18.28
N ALA A 20 -7.96 44.54 -17.93
CA ALA A 20 -7.58 43.44 -18.82
C ALA A 20 -6.10 43.22 -19.27
N VAL A 21 -5.55 42.12 -18.74
CA VAL A 21 -4.91 40.98 -19.44
C VAL A 21 -3.43 41.08 -19.87
N LEU A 22 -2.58 40.33 -19.17
CA LEU A 22 -1.58 39.32 -19.65
C LEU A 22 -0.67 38.92 -18.47
N VAL A 23 -0.94 37.83 -17.75
CA VAL A 23 -0.43 36.46 -18.00
C VAL A 23 1.11 36.41 -18.08
N LEU A 24 1.78 36.00 -17.00
CA LEU A 24 2.88 35.01 -16.95
C LEU A 24 3.68 35.07 -15.64
N GLY A 25 3.73 33.94 -14.92
CA GLY A 25 4.96 33.48 -14.30
C GLY A 25 5.07 33.55 -12.77
N LEU A 26 5.51 32.42 -12.19
CA LEU A 26 5.98 32.18 -10.81
C LEU A 26 4.84 31.86 -9.82
N PHE A 27 4.25 30.65 -9.83
CA PHE A 27 4.91 29.37 -9.54
C PHE A 27 5.75 29.39 -8.25
N PHE A 28 5.18 29.88 -7.16
CA PHE A 28 5.67 29.54 -5.82
C PHE A 28 4.98 28.27 -5.30
N PHE A 29 5.68 27.14 -5.48
CA PHE A 29 5.45 25.90 -4.76
C PHE A 29 5.63 26.15 -3.25
N PHE A 30 4.55 26.47 -2.54
CA PHE A 30 4.51 26.17 -1.12
C PHE A 30 4.42 24.65 -0.97
N ARG A 31 5.57 24.07 -0.61
CA ARG A 31 5.73 22.69 -0.13
C ARG A 31 4.99 22.59 1.21
N ALA A 32 3.66 22.51 1.15
CA ALA A 32 2.83 22.23 2.29
C ALA A 32 3.23 20.83 2.79
N LYS A 33 3.82 20.75 4.00
CA LYS A 33 3.93 19.48 4.71
C LYS A 33 2.51 18.91 4.81
N PRO A 34 2.26 17.68 4.36
CA PRO A 34 0.93 17.11 4.48
C PRO A 34 0.54 17.11 5.97
N PRO A 35 -0.71 17.47 6.31
CA PRO A 35 -1.18 17.39 7.68
C PRO A 35 -1.05 15.94 8.16
N LYS A 36 -0.46 15.75 9.35
CA LYS A 36 -0.48 14.48 10.09
C LYS A 36 -1.92 14.20 10.58
N THR A 37 -2.83 13.93 9.66
CA THR A 37 -4.08 13.24 10.00
C THR A 37 -3.80 11.78 9.72
N VAL A 38 -3.57 11.02 10.80
CA VAL A 38 -3.42 9.56 10.77
C VAL A 38 -4.61 9.00 9.99
N PRO A 39 -4.39 8.38 8.81
CA PRO A 39 -5.44 7.64 8.12
C PRO A 39 -5.93 6.57 9.09
N ASP A 40 -7.24 6.36 9.16
CA ASP A 40 -7.87 5.32 9.97
C ASP A 40 -7.03 4.03 9.94
N LEU A 41 -6.37 3.73 11.07
CA LEU A 41 -5.27 2.75 11.20
C LEU A 41 -5.68 1.34 10.78
N HIS A 42 -6.98 1.08 10.71
CA HIS A 42 -7.58 -0.24 10.53
C HIS A 42 -7.26 -0.93 9.19
N HIS A 43 -6.86 -0.22 8.12
CA HIS A 43 -6.57 -0.85 6.82
C HIS A 43 -5.07 -0.93 6.47
N TYR A 44 -4.23 -0.04 7.02
CA TYR A 44 -2.78 -0.33 7.09
C TYR A 44 -2.51 -1.56 7.97
N LYS A 45 -3.41 -1.84 8.92
CA LYS A 45 -3.44 -3.11 9.66
C LYS A 45 -3.45 -4.30 8.71
N SER A 46 -4.17 -4.28 7.59
CA SER A 46 -4.24 -5.40 6.66
C SER A 46 -2.89 -5.82 6.09
N LEU A 47 -2.13 -4.87 5.56
CA LEU A 47 -0.81 -5.12 4.98
C LEU A 47 0.23 -5.48 6.05
N ARG A 48 0.13 -4.84 7.21
CA ARG A 48 1.01 -5.13 8.35
C ARG A 48 0.72 -6.51 8.93
N THR A 49 -0.54 -6.87 9.08
CA THR A 49 -0.99 -8.21 9.47
C THR A 49 -0.60 -9.25 8.44
N LEU A 50 -0.71 -8.94 7.14
CA LEU A 50 -0.21 -9.79 6.06
C LEU A 50 1.31 -9.98 6.18
N SER A 51 2.04 -8.92 6.50
CA SER A 51 3.48 -8.97 6.77
C SER A 51 3.80 -9.84 7.99
N VAL A 52 3.02 -9.73 9.06
CA VAL A 52 3.17 -10.58 10.25
C VAL A 52 2.85 -12.04 9.93
N ALA A 53 1.77 -12.31 9.20
CA ALA A 53 1.40 -13.65 8.76
C ALA A 53 2.51 -14.29 7.92
N LEU A 54 3.15 -13.52 7.03
CA LEU A 54 4.30 -13.97 6.24
C LEU A 54 5.46 -14.40 7.13
N ILE A 55 5.78 -13.57 8.12
CA ILE A 55 6.89 -13.79 9.04
C ILE A 55 6.61 -15.03 9.92
N LEU A 56 5.39 -15.17 10.43
CA LEU A 56 4.97 -16.32 11.23
C LEU A 56 4.92 -17.60 10.40
N ALA A 57 4.44 -17.52 9.16
CA ALA A 57 4.48 -18.65 8.24
C ALA A 57 5.92 -19.13 8.04
N GLU A 58 6.88 -18.23 7.83
CA GLU A 58 8.29 -18.59 7.66
C GLU A 58 8.98 -19.08 8.95
N LYS A 59 8.38 -18.81 10.12
CA LYS A 59 8.89 -19.21 11.44
C LYS A 59 7.73 -19.52 12.40
N PRO A 60 7.02 -20.66 12.23
CA PRO A 60 5.83 -20.97 13.02
C PRO A 60 6.15 -21.28 14.49
N ASP A 61 7.41 -21.65 14.78
CA ASP A 61 7.96 -21.86 16.12
C ASP A 61 8.61 -20.58 16.71
N ALA A 62 8.31 -19.40 16.14
CA ALA A 62 8.78 -18.15 16.70
C ALA A 62 8.31 -17.99 18.15
N VAL A 63 9.18 -17.50 19.02
CA VAL A 63 8.86 -17.17 20.41
C VAL A 63 9.13 -15.70 20.74
N SER A 64 9.96 -15.04 19.93
CA SER A 64 10.32 -13.64 20.12
C SER A 64 10.59 -12.89 18.82
N VAL A 65 10.25 -11.60 18.83
CA VAL A 65 10.48 -10.64 17.73
C VAL A 65 11.22 -9.43 18.29
N CYS A 66 12.30 -9.03 17.63
CA CYS A 66 13.01 -7.79 17.93
C CYS A 66 12.79 -6.77 16.83
N PHE A 67 12.29 -5.58 17.17
CA PHE A 67 12.20 -4.42 16.28
C PHE A 67 13.44 -3.55 16.45
N ALA A 68 14.30 -3.52 15.43
CA ALA A 68 15.62 -2.91 15.52
C ALA A 68 15.64 -1.39 15.27
N ASP A 69 14.56 -0.80 14.75
CA ASP A 69 14.42 0.64 14.53
C ASP A 69 12.96 1.12 14.56
N GLU A 70 12.75 2.44 14.61
CA GLU A 70 11.43 3.08 14.67
C GLU A 70 10.55 2.75 13.45
N GLY A 71 11.14 2.51 12.28
CA GLY A 71 10.37 2.13 11.09
C GLY A 71 9.77 0.72 11.20
N ALA A 72 10.48 -0.18 11.90
CA ALA A 72 9.99 -1.52 12.21
C ALA A 72 8.91 -1.53 13.30
N GLU A 73 8.90 -0.55 14.22
CA GLU A 73 7.87 -0.47 15.27
C GLU A 73 6.44 -0.33 14.71
N SER A 74 6.31 0.13 13.47
CA SER A 74 5.02 0.19 12.77
C SER A 74 4.32 -1.19 12.65
N LEU A 75 5.08 -2.29 12.65
CA LEU A 75 4.54 -3.65 12.64
C LEU A 75 4.21 -4.19 14.04
N ARG A 76 4.66 -3.54 15.11
CA ARG A 76 4.52 -4.04 16.49
C ARG A 76 3.06 -4.30 16.88
N ASP A 77 2.16 -3.39 16.52
CA ASP A 77 0.73 -3.52 16.80
C ASP A 77 0.09 -4.72 16.07
N ALA A 78 0.62 -5.09 14.90
CA ALA A 78 0.17 -6.26 14.15
C ALA A 78 0.69 -7.58 14.76
N PHE A 79 1.79 -7.54 15.51
CA PHE A 79 2.30 -8.69 16.26
C PHE A 79 1.65 -8.87 17.63
N ALA A 80 0.97 -7.86 18.17
CA ALA A 80 0.32 -7.94 19.48
C ALA A 80 -0.61 -9.17 19.69
N PRO A 81 -1.45 -9.61 18.73
CA PRO A 81 -2.35 -10.75 18.92
C PRO A 81 -1.64 -12.11 18.88
N THR A 82 -0.35 -12.16 18.51
CA THR A 82 0.38 -13.41 18.25
C THR A 82 0.87 -14.12 19.52
N GLY A 83 0.82 -13.45 20.68
CA GLY A 83 1.39 -13.97 21.92
C GLY A 83 2.93 -14.01 21.95
N LEU A 84 3.61 -13.52 20.92
CA LEU A 84 5.07 -13.47 20.86
C LEU A 84 5.65 -12.44 21.81
N THR A 85 6.86 -12.72 22.30
CA THR A 85 7.62 -11.75 23.10
C THR A 85 8.19 -10.66 22.20
N LEU A 86 7.68 -9.43 22.34
CA LEU A 86 8.11 -8.28 21.53
C LEU A 86 9.19 -7.48 22.25
N THR A 87 10.35 -7.36 21.63
CA THR A 87 11.53 -6.66 22.16
C THR A 87 11.97 -5.52 21.25
N ASN A 88 12.73 -4.57 21.81
CA ASN A 88 13.19 -3.36 21.10
C ASN A 88 14.67 -3.48 20.72
N ALA A 89 15.16 -2.50 19.95
CA ALA A 89 16.53 -2.39 19.47
C ALA A 89 17.62 -2.48 20.57
N THR A 90 17.30 -2.15 21.81
CA THR A 90 18.22 -2.22 22.96
C THR A 90 18.42 -3.64 23.49
N TYR A 91 17.61 -4.61 23.08
CA TYR A 91 17.75 -6.00 23.50
C TYR A 91 19.02 -6.64 22.95
N GLU A 92 19.80 -7.29 23.82
CA GLU A 92 21.09 -7.90 23.47
C GLU A 92 21.04 -9.43 23.30
N GLY A 93 19.89 -10.05 23.59
CA GLY A 93 19.71 -11.50 23.42
C GLY A 93 19.38 -11.91 21.98
N HIS A 94 19.30 -13.22 21.77
CA HIS A 94 18.88 -13.80 20.49
C HIS A 94 17.36 -13.79 20.32
N CYS A 95 16.89 -13.57 19.09
CA CYS A 95 15.48 -13.58 18.74
C CYS A 95 15.17 -14.55 17.61
N SER A 96 13.94 -15.09 17.60
CA SER A 96 13.45 -15.91 16.47
C SER A 96 13.29 -15.07 15.21
N VAL A 97 12.90 -13.80 15.37
CA VAL A 97 12.70 -12.85 14.28
C VAL A 97 13.36 -11.53 14.63
N VAL A 98 14.11 -10.95 13.70
CA VAL A 98 14.60 -9.57 13.79
C VAL A 98 14.03 -8.77 12.63
N VAL A 99 13.30 -7.69 12.93
CA VAL A 99 12.65 -6.81 11.95
C VAL A 99 13.31 -5.44 11.98
N PHE A 100 13.62 -4.90 10.81
CA PHE A 100 14.29 -3.59 10.65
C PHE A 100 13.85 -2.93 9.34
N SER A 101 14.01 -1.61 9.21
CA SER A 101 13.60 -0.85 8.01
C SER A 101 14.76 -0.17 7.30
N ASN A 102 15.74 0.33 8.05
CA ASN A 102 16.85 1.09 7.49
C ASN A 102 18.06 0.21 7.15
N THR A 103 18.89 0.66 6.21
CA THR A 103 20.16 0.00 5.89
C THR A 103 21.07 0.06 7.12
N PRO A 104 21.35 -1.05 7.80
CA PRO A 104 22.18 -1.03 8.98
C PRO A 104 23.63 -0.88 8.52
N ARG A 105 24.34 0.14 9.05
CA ARG A 105 25.82 0.10 9.07
C ARG A 105 26.35 -1.06 9.92
N GLU A 106 25.46 -1.75 10.65
CA GLU A 106 25.76 -2.75 11.67
C GLU A 106 25.13 -4.12 11.32
N TRP A 107 25.26 -4.58 10.08
CA TRP A 107 24.76 -5.92 9.69
C TRP A 107 25.21 -7.01 10.65
N SER A 108 26.50 -7.01 11.02
CA SER A 108 27.08 -7.96 11.96
C SER A 108 26.36 -8.02 13.30
N ARG A 109 25.86 -6.88 13.79
CA ARG A 109 25.10 -6.79 15.05
C ARG A 109 23.69 -7.34 14.91
N LEU A 110 23.02 -7.07 13.79
CA LEU A 110 21.67 -7.60 13.57
C LEU A 110 21.72 -9.11 13.34
N THR A 111 22.67 -9.59 12.54
CA THR A 111 22.85 -11.02 12.29
C THR A 111 23.22 -11.78 13.56
N SER A 112 24.05 -11.21 14.45
CA SER A 112 24.39 -11.85 15.73
C SER A 112 23.20 -11.98 16.69
N ARG A 113 22.13 -11.22 16.48
CA ARG A 113 20.90 -11.29 17.28
C ARG A 113 19.89 -12.30 16.73
N VAL A 114 20.04 -12.74 15.49
CA VAL A 114 19.18 -13.79 14.94
C VAL A 114 19.65 -15.11 15.54
N ALA A 115 18.73 -15.88 16.14
CA ALA A 115 19.05 -17.24 16.58
C ALA A 115 19.50 -18.12 15.38
N ASP A 116 20.18 -19.24 15.61
CA ASP A 116 20.71 -20.12 14.54
C ASP A 116 19.66 -20.59 13.49
N SER A 117 18.37 -20.54 13.83
CA SER A 117 17.24 -20.86 12.95
C SER A 117 16.25 -19.70 12.77
N GLY A 118 16.64 -18.50 13.18
CA GLY A 118 15.82 -17.31 13.10
C GLY A 118 15.80 -16.71 11.71
N ILE A 119 14.91 -15.73 11.52
CA ILE A 119 14.76 -14.99 10.28
C ILE A 119 15.06 -13.51 10.49
N LEU A 120 15.65 -12.89 9.46
CA LEU A 120 15.87 -11.46 9.38
C LEU A 120 14.92 -10.88 8.35
N VAL A 121 14.18 -9.84 8.74
CA VAL A 121 13.13 -9.23 7.94
C VAL A 121 13.45 -7.77 7.74
N ARG A 122 13.67 -7.38 6.49
CA ARG A 122 13.78 -5.97 6.11
C ARG A 122 12.45 -5.46 5.59
N VAL A 123 11.91 -4.43 6.22
CA VAL A 123 10.83 -3.63 5.67
C VAL A 123 11.43 -2.64 4.67
N ILE A 124 10.88 -2.59 3.46
CA ILE A 124 11.33 -1.73 2.38
C ILE A 124 10.15 -0.83 2.01
N ASP A 125 10.35 0.48 2.15
CA ASP A 125 9.46 1.46 1.53
C ASP A 125 9.86 1.63 0.06
N ALA A 126 9.05 1.08 -0.83
CA ALA A 126 9.28 1.17 -2.27
C ALA A 126 8.81 2.51 -2.86
N GLN A 127 8.30 3.45 -2.06
CA GLN A 127 7.88 4.75 -2.53
C GLN A 127 9.07 5.54 -3.09
N ASN A 128 9.04 5.78 -4.40
CA ASN A 128 10.12 6.42 -5.14
C ASN A 128 11.46 5.67 -5.08
N LEU A 129 11.45 4.38 -4.76
CA LEU A 129 12.66 3.58 -4.68
C LEU A 129 13.31 3.48 -6.06
N LYS A 130 14.56 3.96 -6.16
CA LYS A 130 15.35 3.89 -7.39
C LYS A 130 15.87 2.48 -7.60
N ARG A 131 16.01 2.08 -8.86
CA ARG A 131 16.47 0.74 -9.24
C ARG A 131 17.85 0.40 -8.68
N ASP A 132 18.82 1.32 -8.74
CA ASP A 132 20.16 1.10 -8.17
C ASP A 132 20.12 1.00 -6.65
N ALA A 133 19.31 1.84 -5.99
CA ALA A 133 19.13 1.76 -4.55
C ALA A 133 18.54 0.41 -4.14
N PHE A 134 17.56 -0.10 -4.89
CA PHE A 134 16.99 -1.42 -4.62
C PHE A 134 17.98 -2.55 -4.91
N ARG A 135 18.76 -2.46 -6.00
CA ARG A 135 19.83 -3.44 -6.29
C ARG A 135 20.85 -3.49 -5.15
N ASN A 136 21.23 -2.35 -4.59
CA ASN A 136 22.12 -2.28 -3.43
C ASN A 136 21.47 -2.90 -2.20
N ILE A 137 20.17 -2.64 -1.95
CA ILE A 137 19.42 -3.28 -0.86
C ILE A 137 19.49 -4.81 -0.95
N LEU A 138 19.29 -5.37 -2.14
CA LEU A 138 19.31 -6.82 -2.38
C LEU A 138 20.73 -7.39 -2.28
N SER A 139 21.74 -6.66 -2.77
CA SER A 139 23.14 -7.09 -2.77
C SER A 139 23.80 -7.00 -1.38
N ASP A 140 23.41 -6.01 -0.58
CA ASP A 140 23.93 -5.77 0.77
C ASP A 140 23.21 -6.63 1.83
N PHE A 141 22.16 -7.36 1.46
CA PHE A 141 21.44 -8.19 2.40
C PHE A 141 22.32 -9.36 2.88
N PRO A 142 22.44 -9.60 4.20
CA PRO A 142 23.49 -10.48 4.74
C PRO A 142 23.29 -11.97 4.43
N PHE A 143 22.11 -12.36 3.98
CA PHE A 143 21.79 -13.75 3.67
C PHE A 143 21.75 -13.98 2.16
N ARG A 144 22.39 -15.07 1.72
CA ARG A 144 22.31 -15.51 0.31
C ARG A 144 20.97 -16.13 -0.04
N SER A 145 20.23 -16.62 0.96
CA SER A 145 18.90 -17.19 0.81
C SER A 145 17.86 -16.21 1.36
N PHE A 146 17.24 -15.47 0.44
CA PHE A 146 16.17 -14.52 0.77
C PHE A 146 15.04 -14.58 -0.26
N HIS A 147 13.89 -14.07 0.17
CA HIS A 147 12.68 -13.92 -0.62
C HIS A 147 12.17 -12.48 -0.50
N LEU A 148 11.72 -11.92 -1.62
CA LEU A 148 11.02 -10.65 -1.69
C LEU A 148 9.51 -10.89 -1.70
N TRP A 149 8.83 -10.14 -0.86
CA TRP A 149 7.38 -10.11 -0.74
C TRP A 149 6.86 -8.69 -0.92
N MET A 150 5.73 -8.56 -1.59
CA MET A 150 5.08 -7.29 -1.92
C MET A 150 3.62 -7.31 -1.46
N PRO A 151 3.37 -7.29 -0.14
CA PRO A 151 2.01 -7.30 0.38
C PRO A 151 1.20 -6.06 -0.06
N GLY A 152 1.85 -4.91 -0.27
CA GLY A 152 1.22 -3.67 -0.70
C GLY A 152 1.91 -2.99 -1.88
N GLU A 153 1.38 -1.84 -2.31
CA GLU A 153 1.96 -1.05 -3.41
C GLU A 153 3.40 -0.59 -3.09
N TYR A 154 3.67 -0.25 -1.83
CA TYR A 154 4.97 0.27 -1.36
C TYR A 154 5.56 -0.51 -0.19
N ASP A 155 4.76 -1.23 0.56
CA ASP A 155 5.20 -1.99 1.73
C ASP A 155 5.75 -3.33 1.27
N TRP A 156 7.07 -3.43 1.14
CA TRP A 156 7.77 -4.64 0.68
C TRP A 156 8.56 -5.27 1.83
N LEU A 157 8.75 -6.58 1.79
CA LEU A 157 9.54 -7.31 2.77
C LEU A 157 10.62 -8.13 2.08
N LEU A 158 11.84 -8.01 2.59
CA LEU A 158 12.93 -8.92 2.29
C LEU A 158 13.13 -9.84 3.48
N ILE A 159 12.77 -11.11 3.32
CA ILE A 159 12.87 -12.11 4.38
C ILE A 159 14.01 -13.04 4.02
N GLY A 160 14.98 -13.23 4.91
CA GLY A 160 16.00 -14.25 4.72
C GLY A 160 16.52 -14.84 6.00
N ARG A 161 17.33 -15.88 5.81
CA ARG A 161 17.89 -16.73 6.87
C ARG A 161 19.20 -17.33 6.42
N GLU A 162 20.01 -17.76 7.38
CA GLU A 162 21.32 -18.36 7.10
C GLU A 162 21.19 -19.70 6.36
N ARG A 163 20.19 -20.51 6.73
CA ARG A 163 19.93 -21.81 6.11
C ARG A 163 18.58 -21.78 5.39
N PRO A 164 18.49 -22.28 4.13
CA PRO A 164 17.20 -22.52 3.50
C PRO A 164 16.36 -23.42 4.40
N CYS A 165 15.10 -23.06 4.60
CA CYS A 165 14.11 -23.93 5.23
C CYS A 165 12.97 -24.11 4.23
N LYS A 166 12.35 -25.29 4.28
CA LYS A 166 11.12 -25.53 3.54
C LYS A 166 9.95 -25.28 4.49
N LEU A 167 9.15 -24.27 4.20
CA LEU A 167 7.88 -24.08 4.87
C LEU A 167 6.97 -25.26 4.55
N LYS A 168 6.51 -25.98 5.57
CA LYS A 168 5.45 -26.97 5.42
C LYS A 168 4.12 -26.24 5.20
N LEU A 169 3.41 -26.58 4.13
CA LEU A 169 2.10 -25.97 3.86
C LEU A 169 1.09 -26.28 4.97
N GLU A 170 1.24 -27.42 5.66
CA GLU A 170 0.45 -27.80 6.84
C GLU A 170 0.55 -26.74 7.95
N ALA A 171 1.77 -26.29 8.28
CA ALA A 171 2.00 -25.28 9.31
C ALA A 171 1.36 -23.93 8.95
N LEU A 172 1.23 -23.66 7.66
CA LEU A 172 0.52 -22.48 7.18
C LEU A 172 -1.00 -22.63 7.32
N PHE A 173 -1.56 -23.81 7.03
CA PHE A 173 -2.97 -24.06 7.29
C PHE A 173 -3.28 -23.98 8.79
N ASP A 174 -2.41 -24.53 9.65
CA ASP A 174 -2.53 -24.43 11.10
C ASP A 174 -2.54 -22.96 11.56
N LEU A 175 -1.72 -22.10 10.97
CA LEU A 175 -1.71 -20.65 11.25
C LEU A 175 -3.06 -19.99 10.95
N PHE A 176 -3.72 -20.40 9.87
CA PHE A 176 -5.04 -19.88 9.48
C PHE A 176 -6.19 -20.58 10.23
N ALA A 177 -5.93 -21.72 10.88
CA ALA A 177 -6.89 -22.43 11.71
C ALA A 177 -6.85 -21.98 13.19
N ASP A 178 -5.83 -21.24 13.62
CA ASP A 178 -5.78 -20.64 14.95
C ASP A 178 -6.81 -19.51 15.06
N ASP A 179 -7.85 -19.69 15.90
CA ASP A 179 -8.96 -18.72 16.02
C ASP A 179 -8.50 -17.29 16.34
N ARG A 180 -7.48 -17.12 17.21
CA ARG A 180 -7.02 -15.79 17.64
C ARG A 180 -6.29 -15.06 16.52
N LEU A 181 -5.45 -15.80 15.80
CA LEU A 181 -4.76 -15.28 14.63
C LEU A 181 -5.73 -15.06 13.49
N PHE A 182 -6.64 -16.00 13.23
CA PHE A 182 -7.62 -15.94 12.17
C PHE A 182 -8.52 -14.71 12.29
N GLU A 183 -9.02 -14.36 13.48
CA GLU A 183 -9.78 -13.12 13.66
C GLU A 183 -8.97 -11.87 13.24
N SER A 184 -7.67 -11.85 13.58
CA SER A 184 -6.77 -10.76 13.20
C SER A 184 -6.47 -10.74 11.70
N LEU A 185 -6.28 -11.91 11.09
CA LEU A 185 -6.06 -12.12 9.65
C LEU A 185 -7.31 -11.75 8.84
N ALA A 186 -8.48 -12.19 9.27
CA ALA A 186 -9.77 -11.90 8.66
C ALA A 186 -10.14 -10.42 8.79
N ALA A 187 -9.90 -9.79 9.95
CA ALA A 187 -10.03 -8.34 10.10
C ALA A 187 -9.07 -7.56 9.20
N ALA A 188 -7.96 -8.19 8.82
CA ALA A 188 -7.01 -7.70 7.83
C ALA A 188 -7.40 -8.03 6.38
N GLY A 189 -8.53 -8.69 6.14
CA GLY A 189 -8.98 -9.07 4.79
C GLY A 189 -8.18 -10.21 4.19
N LEU A 190 -7.55 -11.05 5.02
CA LEU A 190 -6.88 -12.28 4.61
C LEU A 190 -7.82 -13.44 4.94
N SER A 191 -8.36 -14.09 3.92
CA SER A 191 -9.29 -15.20 4.12
C SER A 191 -8.61 -16.55 4.18
N ASP A 192 -7.46 -16.69 3.53
CA ASP A 192 -6.77 -17.97 3.41
C ASP A 192 -5.29 -17.80 2.96
N PRO A 193 -4.50 -18.90 3.02
CA PRO A 193 -3.11 -18.91 2.59
C PRO A 193 -2.81 -18.39 1.17
N ALA A 194 -3.73 -18.48 0.22
CA ALA A 194 -3.46 -18.04 -1.15
C ALA A 194 -3.30 -16.50 -1.23
N ASP A 195 -3.98 -15.74 -0.35
CA ASP A 195 -3.76 -14.29 -0.21
C ASP A 195 -2.33 -13.98 0.20
N LEU A 196 -1.77 -14.83 1.05
CA LEU A 196 -0.40 -14.67 1.52
C LEU A 196 0.58 -14.79 0.35
N PHE A 197 0.46 -15.88 -0.40
CA PHE A 197 1.34 -16.24 -1.51
C PHE A 197 1.14 -15.39 -2.75
N ALA A 198 0.00 -14.74 -2.88
CA ALA A 198 -0.20 -13.72 -3.89
C ALA A 198 0.76 -12.53 -3.76
N SER A 199 1.44 -12.38 -2.63
CA SER A 199 2.42 -11.32 -2.38
C SER A 199 3.85 -11.72 -2.78
N TYR A 200 4.09 -12.99 -3.11
CA TYR A 200 5.45 -13.47 -3.42
C TYR A 200 5.94 -12.86 -4.73
N ALA A 201 7.12 -12.24 -4.70
CA ALA A 201 7.74 -11.65 -5.88
C ALA A 201 8.89 -12.52 -6.41
N GLY A 202 9.72 -13.08 -5.53
CA GLY A 202 10.84 -13.93 -5.96
C GLY A 202 12.06 -13.87 -5.07
N THR A 203 13.04 -14.71 -5.39
CA THR A 203 14.42 -14.68 -4.91
C THR A 203 15.28 -13.71 -5.73
N TRP A 204 16.52 -13.43 -5.30
CA TRP A 204 17.48 -12.70 -6.14
C TRP A 204 17.63 -13.31 -7.54
N GLU A 205 17.80 -14.63 -7.60
CA GLU A 205 18.07 -15.34 -8.86
C GLU A 205 16.90 -15.24 -9.84
N GLU A 206 15.67 -15.20 -9.33
CA GLU A 206 14.45 -15.02 -10.12
C GLU A 206 14.26 -13.56 -10.57
N LEU A 207 14.72 -12.60 -9.75
CA LEU A 207 14.49 -11.18 -10.00
C LEU A 207 15.63 -10.49 -10.75
N LYS A 208 16.86 -11.03 -10.73
CA LYS A 208 18.07 -10.37 -11.28
C LYS A 208 17.92 -10.01 -12.77
N ASP A 209 17.20 -10.80 -13.55
CA ASP A 209 16.99 -10.55 -14.97
C ASP A 209 16.05 -9.35 -15.20
N ALA A 210 15.08 -9.16 -14.30
CA ALA A 210 14.25 -7.95 -14.28
C ALA A 210 15.10 -6.69 -13.99
N PHE A 211 16.33 -6.85 -13.47
CA PHE A 211 17.34 -5.80 -13.29
C PHE A 211 18.38 -5.71 -14.41
N ALA A 212 18.50 -6.71 -15.29
CA ALA A 212 19.58 -6.80 -16.29
C ALA A 212 19.45 -5.78 -17.43
N VAL A 213 18.22 -5.33 -17.73
CA VAL A 213 18.02 -4.21 -18.67
C VAL A 213 18.55 -2.94 -18.01
N GLU A 214 19.59 -2.35 -18.60
CA GLU A 214 20.12 -1.02 -18.29
C GLU A 214 19.06 0.04 -18.60
N SER A 215 18.08 0.17 -17.70
CA SER A 215 17.16 1.30 -17.68
C SER A 215 17.42 2.09 -16.41
N THR A 216 17.84 3.34 -16.56
CA THR A 216 17.86 4.31 -15.47
C THR A 216 16.41 4.63 -15.10
N GLY A 217 16.00 4.43 -13.85
CA GLY A 217 14.63 4.72 -13.45
C GLY A 217 14.22 4.26 -12.05
N THR A 218 12.96 4.54 -11.70
CA THR A 218 12.29 4.00 -10.52
C THR A 218 11.99 2.53 -10.71
N VAL A 219 12.04 1.77 -9.61
CA VAL A 219 11.56 0.39 -9.59
C VAL A 219 10.09 0.37 -10.01
N LEU A 220 9.74 -0.57 -10.90
CA LEU A 220 8.41 -0.77 -11.43
C LEU A 220 7.83 -2.05 -10.78
N PRO A 221 7.00 -1.94 -9.73
CA PRO A 221 6.46 -3.09 -8.97
C PRO A 221 5.84 -4.18 -9.85
N GLU A 222 5.17 -3.80 -10.93
CA GLU A 222 4.48 -4.69 -11.87
C GLU A 222 5.41 -5.65 -12.62
N ASN A 223 6.72 -5.37 -12.63
CA ASN A 223 7.74 -6.24 -13.23
C ASN A 223 8.17 -7.40 -12.33
N PHE A 224 7.83 -7.36 -11.04
CA PHE A 224 8.27 -8.35 -10.05
C PHE A 224 7.17 -9.34 -9.66
N VAL A 225 5.90 -9.05 -10.00
CA VAL A 225 4.85 -10.07 -9.88
C VAL A 225 4.95 -10.96 -11.11
N THR A 226 5.52 -12.14 -10.90
CA THR A 226 5.75 -13.13 -11.97
C THR A 226 4.42 -13.53 -12.62
N ARG A 227 4.46 -13.91 -13.91
CA ARG A 227 3.25 -14.40 -14.61
C ARG A 227 2.82 -15.78 -14.12
N ASP A 228 3.82 -16.56 -13.75
CA ASP A 228 3.68 -17.89 -13.17
C ASP A 228 4.28 -17.83 -11.77
N ILE A 229 3.62 -18.45 -10.79
CA ILE A 229 4.29 -18.84 -9.56
C ILE A 229 5.22 -19.98 -9.97
N PRO A 230 6.55 -19.79 -10.10
CA PRO A 230 7.42 -20.96 -10.19
C PRO A 230 7.13 -21.82 -8.96
N ALA A 231 7.24 -23.15 -9.07
CA ALA A 231 7.13 -24.04 -7.93
C ALA A 231 7.87 -23.40 -6.75
N ILE A 232 7.13 -22.98 -5.71
CA ILE A 232 7.68 -22.12 -4.67
C ILE A 232 8.81 -22.90 -4.02
N PRO A 233 10.09 -22.60 -4.28
CA PRO A 233 11.15 -23.60 -4.09
C PRO A 233 11.36 -24.00 -2.63
N TRP A 234 10.85 -23.17 -1.74
CA TRP A 234 10.93 -23.27 -0.30
C TRP A 234 9.59 -23.67 0.33
N LEU A 235 8.54 -23.99 -0.44
CA LEU A 235 7.35 -24.66 0.07
C LEU A 235 7.57 -26.18 -0.03
N SER A 236 7.49 -26.88 1.10
CA SER A 236 7.42 -28.35 1.13
C SER A 236 5.98 -28.76 0.84
N ASP A 237 5.85 -29.67 -0.12
CA ASP A 237 4.62 -30.41 -0.43
C ASP A 237 4.56 -31.77 0.29
N ASP A 238 5.51 -32.05 1.18
CA ASP A 238 5.53 -33.29 1.95
C ASP A 238 4.26 -33.37 2.82
N GLY A 239 3.51 -34.46 2.69
CA GLY A 239 2.30 -34.71 3.49
C GLY A 239 1.01 -34.10 2.95
N ILE A 240 1.07 -33.25 1.92
CA ILE A 240 -0.11 -32.63 1.32
C ILE A 240 -0.63 -33.47 0.15
N GLU A 241 -1.94 -33.70 0.13
CA GLU A 241 -2.60 -34.34 -1.02
C GLU A 241 -2.39 -33.51 -2.30
N PRO A 242 -2.00 -34.14 -3.43
CA PRO A 242 -1.68 -33.40 -4.67
C PRO A 242 -2.78 -32.45 -5.14
N ASP A 243 -4.05 -32.82 -4.97
CA ASP A 243 -5.19 -32.02 -5.39
C ASP A 243 -5.33 -30.74 -4.54
N ILE A 244 -5.13 -30.84 -3.22
CA ILE A 244 -5.12 -29.68 -2.31
C ILE A 244 -4.00 -28.71 -2.69
N LEU A 245 -2.81 -29.25 -2.98
CA LEU A 245 -1.66 -28.45 -3.39
C LEU A 245 -1.91 -27.73 -4.72
N GLU A 246 -2.52 -28.40 -5.69
CA GLU A 246 -2.82 -27.79 -6.98
C GLU A 246 -3.93 -26.74 -6.86
N ASP A 247 -4.95 -26.98 -6.05
CA ASP A 247 -6.00 -26.02 -5.74
C ASP A 247 -5.44 -24.76 -5.09
N PHE A 248 -4.59 -24.91 -4.07
CA PHE A 248 -3.88 -23.81 -3.45
C PHE A 248 -3.03 -23.01 -4.45
N ARG A 249 -2.23 -23.70 -5.27
CA ARG A 249 -1.38 -23.06 -6.29
C ARG A 249 -2.23 -22.31 -7.32
N ARG A 250 -3.35 -22.90 -7.76
CA ARG A 250 -4.29 -22.27 -8.69
C ARG A 250 -4.87 -20.99 -8.11
N GLU A 251 -5.29 -21.01 -6.85
CA GLU A 251 -5.86 -19.83 -6.19
C GLU A 251 -4.81 -18.74 -5.97
N ALA A 252 -3.61 -19.11 -5.53
CA ALA A 252 -2.50 -18.17 -5.37
C ALA A 252 -2.16 -17.48 -6.70
N ARG A 253 -2.07 -18.24 -7.81
CA ARG A 253 -1.86 -17.69 -9.17
C ARG A 253 -2.99 -16.75 -9.58
N SER A 254 -4.24 -17.13 -9.32
CA SER A 254 -5.41 -16.29 -9.60
C SER A 254 -5.31 -14.92 -8.93
N ARG A 255 -4.90 -14.89 -7.66
CA ARG A 255 -4.75 -13.66 -6.87
C ARG A 255 -3.53 -12.83 -7.24
N GLN A 256 -2.41 -13.46 -7.61
CA GLN A 256 -1.26 -12.73 -8.16
C GLN A 256 -1.63 -11.96 -9.42
N VAL A 257 -2.46 -12.56 -10.28
CA VAL A 257 -2.96 -11.89 -11.49
C VAL A 257 -3.76 -10.63 -11.14
N VAL A 258 -4.53 -10.65 -10.05
CA VAL A 258 -5.27 -9.47 -9.56
C VAL A 258 -4.30 -8.40 -9.06
N ARG A 259 -3.35 -8.76 -8.20
CA ARG A 259 -2.36 -7.81 -7.66
C ARG A 259 -1.48 -7.19 -8.73
N ARG A 260 -1.10 -7.97 -9.75
CA ARG A 260 -0.39 -7.45 -10.92
C ARG A 260 -1.21 -6.41 -11.68
N LEU A 261 -2.53 -6.62 -11.82
CA LEU A 261 -3.41 -5.60 -12.40
C LEU A 261 -3.49 -4.36 -11.52
N VAL A 262 -3.56 -4.52 -10.19
CA VAL A 262 -3.55 -3.38 -9.26
C VAL A 262 -2.28 -2.55 -9.41
N LEU A 263 -1.11 -3.20 -9.38
CA LEU A 263 0.19 -2.55 -9.55
C LEU A 263 0.31 -1.91 -10.94
N LYS A 264 -0.10 -2.61 -12.01
CA LYS A 264 -0.14 -2.03 -13.35
C LYS A 264 -0.95 -0.74 -13.38
N GLY A 265 -2.13 -0.73 -12.76
CA GLY A 265 -2.97 0.46 -12.70
C GLY A 265 -2.32 1.60 -11.92
N CYS A 266 -1.67 1.29 -10.78
CA CYS A 266 -0.90 2.27 -10.02
C CYS A 266 0.22 2.89 -10.85
N MET A 267 0.87 2.12 -11.72
CA MET A 267 1.97 2.59 -12.53
C MET A 267 1.53 3.36 -13.77
N SER A 268 0.43 2.97 -14.41
CA SER A 268 -0.23 3.79 -15.43
C SER A 268 -0.62 5.16 -14.85
N ALA A 269 -1.24 5.20 -13.66
CA ALA A 269 -1.62 6.46 -13.03
C ALA A 269 -0.42 7.37 -12.74
N ARG A 270 0.72 6.82 -12.30
CA ARG A 270 1.96 7.60 -12.07
C ARG A 270 2.54 8.17 -13.36
N ARG A 271 2.32 7.52 -14.50
CA ARG A 271 2.73 8.00 -15.83
C ARG A 271 1.73 8.98 -16.45
N GLY A 272 0.62 9.28 -15.77
CA GLY A 272 -0.46 10.12 -16.29
C GLY A 272 -1.39 9.39 -17.28
N ASP A 273 -1.25 8.06 -17.40
CA ASP A 273 -2.15 7.21 -18.18
C ASP A 273 -3.37 6.84 -17.32
N GLU A 274 -4.35 7.73 -17.31
CA GLU A 274 -5.56 7.58 -16.47
C GLU A 274 -6.46 6.45 -16.98
N ASP A 275 -6.62 6.32 -18.29
CA ASP A 275 -7.44 5.27 -18.90
C ASP A 275 -6.84 3.88 -18.64
N GLY A 276 -5.54 3.71 -18.86
CA GLY A 276 -4.87 2.44 -18.57
C GLY A 276 -4.88 2.09 -17.07
N ALA A 277 -4.90 3.10 -16.20
CA ALA A 277 -5.06 2.89 -14.76
C ALA A 277 -6.46 2.36 -14.42
N LEU A 278 -7.50 3.01 -14.92
CA LEU A 278 -8.89 2.62 -14.72
C LEU A 278 -9.18 1.24 -15.31
N ASP A 279 -8.69 0.94 -16.50
CA ASP A 279 -8.85 -0.37 -17.14
C ASP A 279 -8.25 -1.48 -16.28
N ALA A 280 -7.03 -1.27 -15.77
CA ALA A 280 -6.34 -2.26 -14.96
C ALA A 280 -7.04 -2.49 -13.61
N TRP A 281 -7.40 -1.43 -12.88
CA TRP A 281 -8.11 -1.55 -11.60
C TRP A 281 -9.51 -2.13 -11.76
N SER A 282 -10.23 -1.77 -12.81
CA SER A 282 -11.55 -2.34 -13.09
C SER A 282 -11.46 -3.82 -13.45
N ALA A 283 -10.41 -4.22 -14.18
CA ALA A 283 -10.14 -5.63 -14.45
C ALA A 283 -9.77 -6.40 -13.17
N ALA A 284 -9.04 -5.77 -12.23
CA ALA A 284 -8.74 -6.36 -10.93
C ALA A 284 -10.03 -6.58 -10.12
N TRP A 285 -10.89 -5.56 -10.04
CA TRP A 285 -12.18 -5.63 -9.34
C TRP A 285 -13.09 -6.71 -9.90
N ARG A 286 -13.20 -6.85 -11.23
CA ARG A 286 -14.02 -7.92 -11.85
C ARG A 286 -13.53 -9.33 -11.52
N ARG A 287 -12.25 -9.50 -11.20
CA ARG A 287 -11.65 -10.81 -10.89
C ARG A 287 -11.74 -11.16 -9.42
N ASN A 288 -11.32 -10.25 -8.54
CA ASN A 288 -11.43 -10.41 -7.10
C ASN A 288 -11.69 -9.04 -6.44
N PRO A 289 -12.96 -8.71 -6.16
CA PRO A 289 -13.33 -7.49 -5.43
C PRO A 289 -12.76 -7.41 -4.01
N GLY A 290 -12.44 -8.56 -3.41
CA GLY A 290 -11.94 -8.68 -2.04
C GLY A 290 -10.42 -8.65 -1.91
N ASP A 291 -9.66 -8.54 -3.01
CA ASP A 291 -8.19 -8.54 -2.93
C ASP A 291 -7.68 -7.37 -2.08
N SER A 292 -6.83 -7.69 -1.10
CA SER A 292 -6.35 -6.74 -0.10
C SER A 292 -5.60 -5.54 -0.70
N MET A 293 -4.82 -5.75 -1.77
CA MET A 293 -4.09 -4.67 -2.44
C MET A 293 -5.04 -3.75 -3.23
N LEU A 294 -6.07 -4.31 -3.85
CA LEU A 294 -7.12 -3.53 -4.50
C LEU A 294 -7.92 -2.69 -3.48
N LEU A 295 -8.28 -3.29 -2.34
CA LEU A 295 -8.98 -2.60 -1.25
C LEU A 295 -8.12 -1.47 -0.66
N GLU A 296 -6.81 -1.69 -0.48
CA GLU A 296 -5.86 -0.64 -0.10
C GLU A 296 -5.90 0.54 -1.09
N ARG A 297 -5.88 0.25 -2.39
CA ARG A 297 -5.93 1.28 -3.43
C ARG A 297 -7.22 2.12 -3.35
N LEU A 298 -8.37 1.46 -3.19
CA LEU A 298 -9.67 2.11 -3.05
C LEU A 298 -9.76 2.95 -1.78
N TYR A 299 -9.20 2.45 -0.67
CA TYR A 299 -9.12 3.17 0.58
C TYR A 299 -8.28 4.46 0.45
N ARG A 300 -7.11 4.39 -0.20
CA ARG A 300 -6.26 5.58 -0.43
C ARG A 300 -6.97 6.64 -1.27
N LEU A 301 -7.76 6.24 -2.27
CA LEU A 301 -8.63 7.15 -3.02
C LEU A 301 -9.66 7.81 -2.09
N ALA A 302 -10.31 7.05 -1.21
CA ALA A 302 -11.29 7.58 -0.27
C ALA A 302 -10.68 8.55 0.75
N VAL A 303 -9.49 8.24 1.29
CA VAL A 303 -8.74 9.13 2.20
C VAL A 303 -8.38 10.42 1.50
N ASN A 304 -7.83 10.33 0.28
CA ASN A 304 -7.48 11.51 -0.52
C ASN A 304 -8.72 12.35 -0.84
N ALA A 305 -9.84 11.74 -1.21
CA ALA A 305 -11.10 12.44 -1.45
C ALA A 305 -11.52 13.25 -0.22
N ARG A 306 -11.55 12.62 0.96
CA ARG A 306 -11.89 13.29 2.23
C ARG A 306 -10.90 14.42 2.56
N ALA A 307 -9.61 14.19 2.38
CA ALA A 307 -8.59 15.20 2.62
C ALA A 307 -8.76 16.40 1.69
N PHE A 308 -9.01 16.16 0.40
CA PHE A 308 -9.28 17.20 -0.58
C PHE A 308 -10.55 17.99 -0.26
N THR A 309 -11.63 17.34 0.15
CA THR A 309 -12.85 18.02 0.61
C THR A 309 -12.56 18.94 1.80
N LYS A 310 -11.80 18.47 2.80
CA LYS A 310 -11.46 19.27 3.99
C LYS A 310 -10.68 20.54 3.67
N VAL A 311 -9.80 20.50 2.67
CA VAL A 311 -9.00 21.67 2.25
C VAL A 311 -9.66 22.48 1.13
N GLY A 312 -10.92 22.18 0.78
CA GLY A 312 -11.66 22.87 -0.27
C GLY A 312 -11.25 22.54 -1.70
N ASN A 313 -10.37 21.55 -1.92
CA ASN A 313 -10.05 21.05 -3.26
C ASN A 313 -11.14 20.10 -3.77
N LEU A 314 -12.34 20.64 -4.00
CA LEU A 314 -13.51 19.85 -4.39
C LEU A 314 -13.34 19.15 -5.75
N ARG A 315 -12.57 19.73 -6.67
CA ARG A 315 -12.26 19.06 -7.96
C ARG A 315 -11.38 17.83 -7.76
N GLY A 316 -10.37 17.92 -6.89
CA GLY A 316 -9.54 16.77 -6.53
C GLY A 316 -10.35 15.67 -5.84
N ALA A 317 -11.26 16.05 -4.95
CA ALA A 317 -12.17 15.11 -4.29
C ALA A 317 -13.10 14.41 -5.29
N ALA A 318 -13.74 15.17 -6.18
CA ALA A 318 -14.59 14.65 -7.24
C ALA A 318 -13.86 13.62 -8.11
N LYS A 319 -12.63 13.92 -8.53
CA LYS A 319 -11.79 12.99 -9.32
C LYS A 319 -11.52 11.67 -8.60
N CYS A 320 -11.24 11.72 -7.29
CA CYS A 320 -11.06 10.50 -6.50
C CYS A 320 -12.34 9.66 -6.46
N TYR A 321 -13.50 10.28 -6.25
CA TYR A 321 -14.78 9.57 -6.26
C TYR A 321 -15.15 9.02 -7.64
N GLU A 322 -14.93 9.78 -8.72
CA GLU A 322 -15.11 9.31 -10.10
C GLU A 322 -14.27 8.06 -10.37
N THR A 323 -12.99 8.09 -9.97
CA THR A 323 -12.10 6.93 -10.07
C THR A 323 -12.68 5.72 -9.31
N MET A 324 -13.16 5.93 -8.09
CA MET A 324 -13.76 4.85 -7.30
C MET A 324 -15.06 4.30 -7.92
N ILE A 325 -15.91 5.17 -8.50
CA ILE A 325 -17.15 4.78 -9.19
C ILE A 325 -16.83 4.02 -10.48
N ALA A 326 -15.79 4.42 -11.22
CA ALA A 326 -15.35 3.71 -12.41
C ALA A 326 -14.90 2.28 -12.08
N ILE A 327 -14.16 2.09 -10.99
CA ILE A 327 -13.75 0.76 -10.50
C ILE A 327 -14.95 -0.01 -9.94
N ARG A 328 -15.81 0.66 -9.14
CA ARG A 328 -16.92 0.08 -8.38
C ARG A 328 -18.23 0.83 -8.68
N PRO A 329 -18.88 0.52 -9.82
CA PRO A 329 -20.03 1.29 -10.29
C PRO A 329 -21.28 1.16 -9.41
N THR A 330 -21.29 0.22 -8.47
CA THR A 330 -22.44 -0.07 -7.60
C THR A 330 -22.22 0.36 -6.15
N ASP A 331 -21.10 1.03 -5.82
CA ASP A 331 -20.83 1.49 -4.45
C ASP A 331 -21.69 2.71 -4.09
N ILE A 332 -22.81 2.44 -3.42
CA ILE A 332 -23.79 3.45 -2.98
C ILE A 332 -23.16 4.52 -2.06
N PRO A 333 -22.40 4.17 -0.99
CA PRO A 333 -21.68 5.17 -0.20
C PRO A 333 -20.82 6.12 -1.02
N VAL A 334 -20.07 5.61 -1.99
CA VAL A 334 -19.22 6.44 -2.86
C VAL A 334 -20.05 7.34 -3.78
N LEU A 335 -21.14 6.83 -4.36
CA LEU A 335 -22.05 7.62 -5.18
C LEU A 335 -22.65 8.79 -4.39
N LYS A 336 -23.08 8.56 -3.14
CA LYS A 336 -23.60 9.62 -2.27
C LYS A 336 -22.54 10.69 -1.96
N ALA A 337 -21.34 10.27 -1.57
CA ALA A 337 -20.25 11.20 -1.29
C ALA A 337 -19.82 12.00 -2.53
N TYR A 338 -19.86 11.39 -3.72
CA TYR A 338 -19.63 12.09 -4.99
C TYR A 338 -20.70 13.16 -5.25
N ALA A 339 -21.98 12.83 -5.05
CA ALA A 339 -23.07 13.78 -5.22
C ALA A 339 -22.97 14.97 -4.26
N GLU A 340 -22.60 14.76 -3.00
CA GLU A 340 -22.31 15.84 -2.05
C GLU A 340 -21.19 16.76 -2.56
N CYS A 341 -20.13 16.18 -3.10
CA CYS A 341 -19.04 16.93 -3.70
C CYS A 341 -19.49 17.76 -4.92
N LEU A 342 -20.38 17.20 -5.76
CA LEU A 342 -20.96 17.89 -6.92
C LEU A 342 -21.86 19.06 -6.51
N ILE A 343 -22.66 18.90 -5.45
CA ILE A 343 -23.47 20.00 -4.89
C ILE A 343 -22.56 21.14 -4.43
N ALA A 344 -21.48 20.81 -3.72
CA ALA A 344 -20.51 21.81 -3.26
C ALA A 344 -19.78 22.51 -4.42
N LEU A 345 -19.62 21.83 -5.56
CA LEU A 345 -19.09 22.41 -6.82
C LEU A 345 -20.13 23.23 -7.61
N GLY A 346 -21.39 23.30 -7.15
CA GLY A 346 -22.49 23.95 -7.87
C GLY A 346 -23.08 23.14 -9.01
N GLN A 347 -22.69 21.87 -9.18
CA GLN A 347 -23.13 20.98 -10.26
C GLN A 347 -24.39 20.18 -9.86
N ARG A 348 -25.43 20.88 -9.39
CA ARG A 348 -26.66 20.26 -8.86
C ARG A 348 -27.36 19.29 -9.81
N PRO A 349 -27.53 19.59 -11.12
CA PRO A 349 -28.19 18.65 -12.03
C PRO A 349 -27.44 17.32 -12.20
N LEU A 350 -26.11 17.33 -12.08
CA LEU A 350 -25.32 16.10 -12.13
C LEU A 350 -25.42 15.33 -10.80
N ALA A 351 -25.41 16.05 -9.67
CA ALA A 351 -25.58 15.46 -8.35
C ALA A 351 -26.93 14.72 -8.21
N GLU A 352 -28.02 15.31 -8.70
CA GLU A 352 -29.35 14.69 -8.73
C GLU A 352 -29.33 13.35 -9.46
N LYS A 353 -28.77 13.31 -10.68
CA LYS A 353 -28.63 12.05 -11.45
C LYS A 353 -27.82 10.98 -10.71
N VAL A 354 -26.76 11.38 -10.02
CA VAL A 354 -25.92 10.46 -9.23
C VAL A 354 -26.70 9.93 -8.02
N LEU A 355 -27.49 10.76 -7.35
CA LEU A 355 -28.34 10.35 -6.23
C LEU A 355 -29.47 9.43 -6.68
N GLU A 356 -30.12 9.72 -7.80
CA GLU A 356 -31.12 8.84 -8.42
C GLU A 356 -30.51 7.46 -8.69
N ARG A 357 -29.33 7.40 -9.32
CA ARG A 357 -28.62 6.13 -9.52
C ARG A 357 -28.35 5.40 -8.20
N ALA A 358 -27.90 6.12 -7.16
CA ALA A 358 -27.66 5.53 -5.85
C ALA A 358 -28.95 4.99 -5.21
N GLN A 359 -30.09 5.64 -5.43
CA GLN A 359 -31.41 5.20 -4.96
C GLN A 359 -31.89 3.96 -5.72
N THR A 360 -31.78 3.93 -7.05
CA THR A 360 -32.12 2.76 -7.88
C THR A 360 -31.32 1.53 -7.45
N LEU A 361 -30.03 1.70 -7.17
CA LEU A 361 -29.17 0.62 -6.68
C LEU A 361 -29.54 0.17 -5.25
N ALA A 362 -30.02 1.08 -4.40
CA ALA A 362 -30.44 0.76 -3.04
C ALA A 362 -31.79 0.00 -3.00
N PHE A 363 -32.65 0.21 -3.99
CA PHE A 363 -33.99 -0.39 -4.06
C PHE A 363 -34.29 -0.91 -5.48
N PRO A 364 -33.66 -2.02 -5.90
CA PRO A 364 -33.93 -2.60 -7.21
C PRO A 364 -35.40 -3.03 -7.31
N GLY A 365 -36.16 -2.46 -8.27
CA GLY A 365 -37.55 -2.86 -8.56
C GLY A 365 -38.66 -1.86 -8.18
N ARG A 366 -38.34 -0.62 -7.81
CA ARG A 366 -39.31 0.49 -7.76
C ARG A 366 -39.18 1.35 -9.02
N GLU A 367 -39.75 0.89 -10.13
CA GLU A 367 -40.09 1.75 -11.26
C GLU A 367 -41.55 2.19 -11.17
#